data_AF-A0A2G9YHB9-F1
#
_entry.id   AF-A0A2G9YHB9-F1
#
_cell.length_a   1.000
_cell.length_b   1.000
_cell.length_c   1.000
_cell.angle_alpha   90.00
_cell.angle_beta   90.00
_cell.angle_gamma   90.00
#
_symmetry.space_group_name_H-M   'P 1'
#
loop_
_entity.id
_entity.type
_entity.pdbx_description
1 polymer ?
#
loop_
_entity_poly.entity_id
_entity_poly.type
_entity_poly.pdbx_seq_one_letter_code
_entity_poly.pdbx_strand_id
1 'polypeptide(L)'
;MKGIKFFTIGAGIGLTLALGVNSAQFIFEDFLVNQIYIPEKTFLAQISRETLSKRNLSDINIGAKSALVVKIKNSGEQVIVFEKNSNMKMPIASLTKLMTAIISLENQLLYEKIEITESMVSQQGNSGNLRIGEKITVKELLKMALVESSNDAADALAEVGGVNGRDNFINLMNLKASAIGLRSTNFSTPTGLEVENNFSSARDIANLVIFILKEYPVN
;
A
#
# COMPACT_ATOMS: atom_id res chain seq x y z
N MET A 1 -49.39 -52.36 7.92
CA MET A 1 -48.04 -52.56 7.34
C MET A 1 -47.72 -51.39 6.42
N LYS A 2 -46.69 -50.64 6.82
CA LYS A 2 -45.77 -49.77 6.08
C LYS A 2 -46.32 -49.04 4.84
N GLY A 3 -46.73 -47.80 5.10
CA GLY A 3 -47.13 -46.81 4.11
C GLY A 3 -45.95 -46.19 3.37
N ILE A 4 -46.21 -45.93 2.10
CA ILE A 4 -45.40 -45.13 1.17
C ILE A 4 -45.51 -43.67 1.61
N LYS A 5 -44.38 -43.02 1.86
CA LYS A 5 -44.29 -41.56 1.94
C LYS A 5 -43.39 -41.09 0.81
N PHE A 6 -43.95 -40.27 -0.08
CA PHE A 6 -43.16 -39.34 -0.88
C PHE A 6 -42.72 -38.20 0.05
N PHE A 7 -41.45 -37.84 -0.03
CA PHE A 7 -40.93 -36.62 0.57
C PHE A 7 -40.11 -35.90 -0.48
N THR A 8 -40.50 -34.67 -0.79
CA THR A 8 -39.64 -33.71 -1.47
C THR A 8 -38.84 -32.99 -0.39
N ILE A 9 -37.51 -33.03 -0.44
CA ILE A 9 -36.65 -32.15 0.35
C ILE A 9 -36.12 -31.08 -0.58
N GLY A 10 -36.43 -29.83 -0.24
CA GLY A 10 -35.99 -28.64 -0.93
C GLY A 10 -34.49 -28.40 -0.78
N ALA A 11 -33.99 -27.55 -1.68
CA ALA A 11 -32.59 -27.15 -1.82
C ALA A 11 -31.90 -26.80 -0.50
N GLY A 12 -30.70 -27.35 -0.31
CA GLY A 12 -29.84 -27.06 0.82
C GLY A 12 -28.65 -27.99 0.82
N ILE A 13 -27.69 -27.78 -0.09
CA ILE A 13 -26.38 -28.43 0.01
C ILE A 13 -25.44 -27.43 0.66
N GLY A 14 -25.38 -27.52 1.99
CA GLY A 14 -24.19 -27.13 2.74
C GLY A 14 -23.18 -28.26 2.73
N LEU A 15 -21.89 -27.88 2.78
CA LEU A 15 -20.73 -28.60 3.35
C LEU A 15 -20.48 -30.04 2.82
N THR A 16 -19.33 -30.43 2.26
CA THR A 16 -17.94 -30.10 2.60
C THR A 16 -17.07 -30.77 1.52
N LEU A 17 -15.98 -30.15 1.07
CA LEU A 17 -14.65 -30.76 1.01
C LEU A 17 -13.63 -29.72 0.56
N ALA A 18 -12.64 -29.55 1.42
CA ALA A 18 -11.46 -28.73 1.24
C ALA A 18 -10.81 -28.95 -0.14
N LEU A 19 -10.32 -27.86 -0.72
CA LEU A 19 -8.97 -27.67 -1.25
C LEU A 19 -8.97 -26.41 -2.12
N GLY A 20 -8.17 -25.41 -1.74
CA GLY A 20 -7.79 -24.33 -2.63
C GLY A 20 -8.48 -22.99 -2.38
N VAL A 21 -8.02 -22.25 -1.37
CA VAL A 21 -7.94 -20.80 -1.50
C VAL A 21 -6.74 -20.25 -0.72
N ASN A 22 -5.80 -19.73 -1.51
CA ASN A 22 -4.97 -18.56 -1.26
C ASN A 22 -3.91 -18.60 -0.15
N SER A 23 -2.84 -19.36 -0.43
CA SER A 23 -1.47 -19.09 0.06
C SER A 23 -0.99 -17.66 -0.21
N ALA A 24 -1.65 -16.93 -1.12
CA ALA A 24 -1.52 -15.51 -1.36
C ALA A 24 -1.75 -14.63 -0.12
N GLN A 25 -2.87 -14.89 0.56
CA GLN A 25 -3.40 -14.07 1.63
C GLN A 25 -2.56 -14.27 2.89
N PHE A 26 -2.23 -15.53 3.19
CA PHE A 26 -1.45 -15.92 4.37
C PHE A 26 -0.04 -15.31 4.45
N ILE A 27 0.59 -15.00 3.30
CA ILE A 27 1.96 -14.47 3.28
C ILE A 27 1.97 -12.93 3.32
N PHE A 28 0.86 -12.26 2.98
CA PHE A 28 0.72 -10.82 3.15
C PHE A 28 0.42 -10.45 4.61
N GLU A 29 -0.32 -11.31 5.31
CA GLU A 29 -0.52 -11.23 6.76
C GLU A 29 0.77 -11.24 7.55
N ASP A 30 1.60 -12.25 7.30
CA ASP A 30 2.86 -12.44 8.01
C ASP A 30 3.84 -11.27 7.74
N PHE A 31 3.67 -10.59 6.61
CA PHE A 31 4.47 -9.47 6.19
C PHE A 31 4.16 -8.18 6.95
N LEU A 32 2.88 -7.80 7.10
CA LEU A 32 2.50 -6.56 7.79
C LEU A 32 2.48 -6.72 9.31
N VAL A 33 2.06 -7.89 9.80
CA VAL A 33 1.98 -8.15 11.24
C VAL A 33 3.37 -8.30 11.85
N ASN A 34 4.33 -8.99 11.25
CA ASN A 34 5.63 -9.22 11.92
C ASN A 34 6.66 -8.09 11.75
N GLN A 35 6.45 -7.12 10.85
CA GLN A 35 7.40 -6.03 10.60
C GLN A 35 6.89 -4.64 11.01
N ILE A 36 5.57 -4.46 11.18
CA ILE A 36 4.95 -3.15 11.49
C ILE A 36 4.09 -3.19 12.76
N TYR A 37 3.80 -4.38 13.33
CA TYR A 37 3.05 -4.46 14.58
C TYR A 37 3.89 -4.04 15.78
N ILE A 38 3.70 -2.79 16.20
CA ILE A 38 3.99 -2.37 17.58
C ILE A 38 2.79 -2.80 18.42
N PRO A 39 2.95 -3.72 19.39
CA PRO A 39 1.85 -4.11 20.25
C PRO A 39 1.24 -2.86 20.91
N GLU A 40 -0.09 -2.72 20.81
CA GLU A 40 -0.85 -1.58 21.36
C GLU A 40 -0.49 -1.32 22.84
N LYS A 41 -0.13 -2.38 23.58
CA LYS A 41 0.30 -2.31 24.98
C LYS A 41 1.68 -1.68 25.19
N THR A 42 2.59 -1.74 24.23
CA THR A 42 3.95 -1.20 24.39
C THR A 42 3.98 0.31 24.14
N PHE A 43 3.18 0.80 23.20
CA PHE A 43 3.07 2.24 22.91
C PHE A 43 2.22 2.99 23.97
N LEU A 44 1.14 2.37 24.44
CA LEU A 44 0.24 2.99 25.43
C LEU A 44 0.76 2.91 26.87
N ALA A 45 1.70 2.01 27.19
CA ALA A 45 2.29 1.94 28.52
C ALA A 45 3.30 3.07 28.80
N GLN A 46 3.85 3.70 27.75
CA GLN A 46 4.86 4.76 27.89
C GLN A 46 4.24 6.17 27.90
N ILE A 47 3.00 6.31 27.40
CA ILE A 47 2.20 7.52 27.53
C ILE A 47 1.19 7.29 28.64
N SER A 48 1.61 7.54 29.89
CA SER A 48 0.70 7.56 31.02
C SER A 48 -0.50 8.46 30.70
N ARG A 49 -1.72 7.93 30.91
CA ARG A 49 -3.00 8.63 30.72
C ARG A 49 -3.08 9.97 31.46
N GLU A 50 -2.18 10.23 32.41
CA GLU A 50 -2.08 11.48 33.15
C GLU A 50 -1.46 12.62 32.34
N THR A 51 -0.69 12.35 31.27
CA THR A 51 -0.01 13.41 30.49
C THR A 51 -0.87 14.00 29.36
N LEU A 52 -1.92 13.29 28.93
CA LEU A 52 -2.77 13.70 27.79
C LEU A 52 -3.92 14.65 28.18
N SER A 53 -4.06 15.00 29.47
CA SER A 53 -5.20 15.81 29.94
C SER A 53 -5.05 17.32 29.75
N LYS A 54 -3.89 17.89 29.36
CA LYS A 54 -3.69 19.36 29.38
C LYS A 54 -2.70 19.96 28.38
N ARG A 55 -2.34 19.28 27.28
CA ARG A 55 -1.64 19.98 26.18
C ARG A 55 -2.65 20.36 25.12
N ASN A 56 -2.82 21.66 24.90
CA ASN A 56 -3.53 22.11 23.70
C ASN A 56 -2.74 21.60 22.49
N LEU A 57 -3.42 20.95 21.56
CA LEU A 57 -2.80 20.46 20.31
C LEU A 57 -2.16 21.60 19.51
N SER A 58 -2.56 22.85 19.75
CA SER A 58 -1.94 24.08 19.23
C SER A 58 -0.49 24.27 19.66
N ASP A 59 -0.06 23.64 20.76
CA ASP A 59 1.27 23.82 21.34
C ASP A 59 2.26 22.76 20.80
N ILE A 60 1.79 21.84 19.95
CA ILE A 60 2.63 20.84 19.29
C ILE A 60 3.41 21.53 18.17
N ASN A 61 4.68 21.84 18.46
CA ASN A 61 5.63 22.31 17.47
C ASN A 61 6.48 21.15 16.94
N ILE A 62 6.32 20.82 15.66
CA ILE A 62 7.14 19.83 14.95
C ILE A 62 7.99 20.50 13.86
N GLY A 63 9.18 19.96 13.62
CA GLY A 63 10.10 20.44 12.57
C GLY A 63 9.61 20.18 11.13
N ALA A 64 8.62 19.30 10.94
CA ALA A 64 8.07 19.01 9.63
C ALA A 64 7.37 20.23 9.01
N LYS A 65 7.54 20.44 7.69
CA LYS A 65 6.89 21.53 6.95
C LYS A 65 5.40 21.30 6.73
N SER A 66 5.02 20.04 6.55
CA SER A 66 3.63 19.57 6.41
C SER A 66 3.44 18.27 7.21
N ALA A 67 2.29 18.11 7.86
CA ALA A 67 1.92 16.92 8.61
C ALA A 67 0.40 16.79 8.76
N LEU A 68 -0.07 15.55 8.86
CA LEU A 68 -1.45 15.23 9.17
C LEU A 68 -1.47 13.94 10.00
N VAL A 69 -2.23 13.93 11.10
CA VAL A 69 -2.50 12.74 11.90
C VAL A 69 -4.00 12.49 11.88
N VAL A 70 -4.40 11.33 11.37
CA VAL A 70 -5.80 10.91 11.30
C VAL A 70 -5.97 9.67 12.16
N LYS A 71 -6.96 9.71 13.05
CA LYS A 71 -7.45 8.53 13.78
C LYS A 71 -8.59 7.92 12.99
N ILE A 72 -8.46 6.64 12.64
CA ILE A 72 -9.53 5.85 12.04
C ILE A 72 -10.20 5.06 13.17
N LYS A 73 -11.49 5.27 13.41
CA LYS A 73 -12.27 4.50 14.39
C LYS A 73 -12.70 3.17 13.78
N ASN A 74 -13.07 2.21 14.63
CA ASN A 74 -13.64 0.92 14.19
C ASN A 74 -14.91 1.07 13.33
N SER A 75 -15.63 2.19 13.46
CA SER A 75 -16.78 2.54 12.61
C SER A 75 -16.39 2.98 11.19
N GLY A 76 -15.09 3.13 10.89
CA GLY A 76 -14.58 3.76 9.67
C GLY A 76 -14.55 5.29 9.72
N GLU A 77 -15.06 5.91 10.80
CA GLU A 77 -15.03 7.35 10.98
C GLU A 77 -13.58 7.85 11.12
N GLN A 78 -13.24 8.90 10.37
CA GLN A 78 -11.93 9.53 10.37
C GLN A 78 -11.99 10.81 11.20
N VAL A 79 -11.09 10.92 12.19
CA VAL A 79 -10.95 12.11 13.04
C VAL A 79 -9.55 12.67 12.86
N ILE A 80 -9.46 13.93 12.41
CA ILE A 80 -8.19 14.64 12.35
C ILE A 80 -7.76 14.96 13.80
N VAL A 81 -6.60 14.44 14.20
CA VAL A 81 -6.01 14.64 15.53
C VAL A 81 -5.02 15.80 15.51
N PHE A 82 -4.31 15.99 14.41
CA PHE A 82 -3.34 17.06 14.23
C PHE A 82 -3.18 17.39 12.75
N GLU A 83 -3.00 18.67 12.44
CA GLU A 83 -2.81 19.15 11.08
C GLU A 83 -1.84 20.34 11.06
N LYS A 84 -0.87 20.30 10.14
CA LYS A 84 0.03 21.41 9.83
C LYS A 84 0.23 21.47 8.32
N ASN A 85 -0.24 22.53 7.66
CA ASN A 85 -0.10 22.73 6.21
C ASN A 85 -0.46 21.48 5.39
N SER A 86 -1.52 20.73 5.74
CA SER A 86 -1.73 19.38 5.18
C SER A 86 -2.01 19.35 3.68
N ASN A 87 -2.48 20.47 3.12
CA ASN A 87 -2.76 20.65 1.68
C ASN A 87 -1.55 21.20 0.90
N MET A 88 -0.41 21.46 1.58
CA MET A 88 0.80 21.96 0.92
C MET A 88 1.38 20.88 0.01
N LYS A 89 1.56 21.21 -1.26
CA LYS A 89 2.23 20.33 -2.24
C LYS A 89 3.73 20.31 -1.98
N MET A 90 4.29 19.12 -1.85
CA MET A 90 5.72 18.91 -1.61
C MET A 90 6.21 17.66 -2.34
N PRO A 91 7.50 17.60 -2.73
CA PRO A 91 8.11 16.34 -3.13
C PRO A 91 7.94 15.29 -2.04
N ILE A 92 7.53 14.08 -2.44
CA ILE A 92 7.17 13.00 -1.50
C ILE A 92 8.18 11.86 -1.44
N ALA A 93 9.22 11.91 -2.27
CA ALA A 93 10.24 10.88 -2.37
C ALA A 93 9.60 9.47 -2.46
N SER A 94 10.16 8.48 -1.78
CA SER A 94 9.73 7.08 -1.85
C SER A 94 8.29 6.79 -1.37
N LEU A 95 7.56 7.75 -0.79
CA LEU A 95 6.10 7.57 -0.57
C LEU A 95 5.35 7.35 -1.90
N THR A 96 5.93 7.78 -3.02
CA THR A 96 5.49 7.43 -4.38
C THR A 96 5.27 5.92 -4.57
N LYS A 97 6.11 5.08 -3.94
CA LYS A 97 6.05 3.61 -4.09
C LYS A 97 4.75 2.99 -3.55
N LEU A 98 3.99 3.71 -2.72
CA LEU A 98 2.64 3.29 -2.32
C LEU A 98 1.70 3.21 -3.52
N MET A 99 1.74 4.19 -4.43
CA MET A 99 0.94 4.16 -5.65
C MET A 99 1.47 3.11 -6.64
N THR A 100 2.79 2.98 -6.76
CA THR A 100 3.42 1.92 -7.57
C THR A 100 2.91 0.54 -7.15
N ALA A 101 2.87 0.27 -5.84
CA ALA A 101 2.36 -1.00 -5.33
C ALA A 101 0.89 -1.24 -5.69
N ILE A 102 0.03 -0.21 -5.59
CA ILE A 102 -1.39 -0.33 -5.99
C ILE A 102 -1.52 -0.71 -7.46
N ILE A 103 -0.84 0.00 -8.36
CA ILE A 103 -0.94 -0.29 -9.81
C ILE A 103 -0.40 -1.70 -10.12
N SER A 104 0.71 -2.09 -9.51
CA SER A 104 1.26 -3.44 -9.69
C SER A 104 0.33 -4.55 -9.18
N LEU A 105 -0.36 -4.34 -8.06
CA LEU A 105 -1.35 -5.28 -7.52
C LEU A 105 -2.57 -5.41 -8.46
N GLU A 106 -3.05 -4.30 -9.00
CA GLU A 106 -4.22 -4.27 -9.90
C GLU A 106 -3.95 -4.93 -11.26
N ASN A 107 -2.68 -5.00 -11.67
CA ASN A 107 -2.26 -5.70 -12.89
C ASN A 107 -2.20 -7.23 -12.73
N GLN A 108 -2.40 -7.78 -11.52
CA GLN A 108 -2.56 -9.21 -11.23
C GLN A 108 -1.40 -10.16 -11.62
N LEU A 109 -0.19 -9.66 -11.81
CA LEU A 109 0.99 -10.47 -12.21
C LEU A 109 1.81 -11.01 -11.03
N LEU A 110 1.23 -11.10 -9.82
CA LEU A 110 1.98 -11.30 -8.56
C LEU A 110 2.88 -12.55 -8.51
N TYR A 111 2.51 -13.60 -9.23
CA TYR A 111 3.21 -14.89 -9.23
C TYR A 111 4.06 -15.13 -10.46
N GLU A 112 4.00 -14.24 -11.45
CA GLU A 112 4.81 -14.38 -12.63
C GLU A 112 6.26 -14.07 -12.29
N LYS A 113 7.15 -14.98 -12.69
CA LYS A 113 8.59 -14.74 -12.64
C LYS A 113 8.96 -13.86 -13.81
N ILE A 114 9.53 -12.72 -13.49
CA ILE A 114 10.07 -11.79 -14.48
C ILE A 114 11.58 -11.97 -14.52
N GLU A 115 12.16 -11.83 -15.70
CA GLU A 115 13.61 -11.78 -15.87
C GLU A 115 14.04 -10.32 -15.85
N ILE A 116 14.97 -9.99 -14.95
CA ILE A 116 15.46 -8.62 -14.80
C ILE A 116 16.32 -8.23 -16.01
N THR A 117 15.94 -7.16 -16.68
CA THR A 117 16.67 -6.59 -17.82
C THR A 117 17.51 -5.39 -17.38
N GLU A 118 18.43 -4.95 -18.23
CA GLU A 118 19.26 -3.76 -17.99
C GLU A 118 18.41 -2.49 -17.81
N SER A 119 17.28 -2.37 -18.52
CA SER A 119 16.37 -1.22 -18.38
C SER A 119 15.78 -1.09 -16.97
N MET A 120 15.62 -2.19 -16.24
CA MET A 120 15.01 -2.25 -14.91
C MET A 120 15.96 -1.87 -13.76
N VAL A 121 17.27 -1.83 -14.00
CA VAL A 121 18.32 -1.60 -12.97
C VAL A 121 19.19 -0.38 -13.27
N SER A 122 18.87 0.38 -14.32
CA SER A 122 19.75 1.41 -14.88
C SER A 122 19.76 2.75 -14.13
N GLN A 123 18.97 2.93 -13.07
CA GLN A 123 18.82 4.24 -12.42
C GLN A 123 19.82 4.49 -11.30
N GLN A 124 20.41 5.69 -11.31
CA GLN A 124 21.37 6.14 -10.29
C GLN A 124 20.69 6.31 -8.92
N GLY A 125 20.82 5.32 -8.07
CA GLY A 125 20.44 5.38 -6.67
C GLY A 125 20.74 4.01 -6.07
N ASN A 126 21.52 3.98 -5.01
CA ASN A 126 22.18 2.77 -4.49
C ASN A 126 21.20 1.79 -3.77
N SER A 127 20.03 1.52 -4.37
CA SER A 127 18.86 0.96 -3.70
C SER A 127 18.23 -0.17 -4.52
N GLY A 128 18.95 -1.25 -4.67
CA GLY A 128 18.46 -2.52 -5.21
C GLY A 128 19.63 -3.45 -5.50
N ASN A 129 19.53 -4.70 -5.06
CA ASN A 129 20.54 -5.74 -5.35
C ASN A 129 20.08 -6.64 -6.50
N LEU A 130 19.19 -6.13 -7.37
CA LEU A 130 18.67 -6.91 -8.50
C LEU A 130 19.79 -7.12 -9.52
N ARG A 131 19.97 -8.38 -9.94
CA ARG A 131 20.97 -8.73 -10.95
C ARG A 131 20.31 -8.94 -12.30
N ILE A 132 20.94 -8.41 -13.35
CA ILE A 132 20.51 -8.67 -14.73
C ILE A 132 20.49 -10.19 -14.98
N GLY A 133 19.40 -10.68 -15.57
CA GLY A 133 19.15 -12.11 -15.81
C GLY A 133 18.60 -12.88 -14.60
N GLU A 134 18.48 -12.25 -13.42
CA GLU A 134 17.81 -12.85 -12.27
C GLU A 134 16.31 -13.03 -12.55
N LYS A 135 15.75 -14.16 -12.09
CA LYS A 135 14.32 -14.44 -12.17
C LYS A 135 13.66 -14.25 -10.82
N ILE A 136 12.84 -13.22 -10.72
CA ILE A 136 12.20 -12.77 -9.47
C ILE A 136 10.70 -12.60 -9.69
N THR A 137 9.90 -12.83 -8.65
CA THR A 137 8.44 -12.65 -8.73
C THR A 137 8.04 -11.20 -8.50
N VAL A 138 6.92 -10.78 -9.08
CA VAL A 138 6.31 -9.45 -8.81
C VAL A 138 6.06 -9.24 -7.32
N LYS A 139 5.70 -10.29 -6.59
CA LYS A 139 5.57 -10.25 -5.13
C LYS A 139 6.87 -9.91 -4.40
N GLU A 140 7.98 -10.51 -4.81
CA GLU A 140 9.30 -10.21 -4.22
C GLU A 140 9.72 -8.77 -4.54
N LEU A 141 9.46 -8.29 -5.76
CA LEU A 141 9.69 -6.89 -6.12
C LEU A 141 8.86 -5.92 -5.30
N LEU A 142 7.57 -6.20 -5.09
CA LEU A 142 6.72 -5.41 -4.20
C LEU A 142 7.29 -5.34 -2.78
N LYS A 143 7.78 -6.46 -2.26
CA LYS A 143 8.43 -6.51 -0.95
C LYS A 143 9.70 -5.64 -0.93
N MET A 144 10.57 -5.76 -1.93
CA MET A 144 11.78 -4.94 -2.01
C MET A 144 11.44 -3.44 -2.14
N ALA A 145 10.45 -3.10 -2.95
CA ALA A 145 10.00 -1.73 -3.14
C ALA A 145 9.41 -1.11 -1.86
N LEU A 146 8.70 -1.89 -1.04
CA LEU A 146 8.01 -1.35 0.15
C LEU A 146 8.83 -1.47 1.44
N VAL A 147 9.64 -2.51 1.62
CA VAL A 147 10.48 -2.70 2.82
C VAL A 147 11.81 -2.00 2.69
N GLU A 148 12.52 -2.29 1.61
CA GLU A 148 13.88 -1.78 1.37
C GLU A 148 13.84 -0.44 0.65
N SER A 149 12.63 0.02 0.27
CA SER A 149 12.44 1.21 -0.56
C SER A 149 13.24 1.13 -1.87
N SER A 150 13.40 -0.07 -2.43
CA SER A 150 14.24 -0.31 -3.62
C SER A 150 13.68 0.42 -4.85
N ASN A 151 14.56 1.16 -5.54
CA ASN A 151 14.25 1.86 -6.78
C ASN A 151 14.20 0.88 -7.95
N ASP A 152 15.19 -0.02 -8.06
CA ASP A 152 15.23 -1.05 -9.09
C ASP A 152 13.95 -1.90 -9.07
N ALA A 153 13.47 -2.26 -7.87
CA ALA A 153 12.24 -3.02 -7.76
C ALA A 153 11.02 -2.22 -8.23
N ALA A 154 10.93 -0.93 -7.88
CA ALA A 154 9.85 -0.06 -8.35
C ALA A 154 9.91 0.19 -9.87
N ASP A 155 11.11 0.27 -10.44
CA ASP A 155 11.33 0.40 -11.88
C ASP A 155 10.96 -0.89 -12.63
N ALA A 156 11.40 -2.05 -12.13
CA ALA A 156 11.03 -3.35 -12.66
C ALA A 156 9.51 -3.56 -12.64
N LEU A 157 8.85 -3.17 -11.54
CA LEU A 157 7.40 -3.21 -11.42
C LEU A 157 6.70 -2.31 -12.44
N ALA A 158 7.24 -1.12 -12.71
CA ALA A 158 6.68 -0.20 -13.69
C ALA A 158 6.87 -0.71 -15.12
N GLU A 159 8.02 -1.30 -15.42
CA GLU A 159 8.34 -1.85 -16.74
C GLU A 159 7.45 -3.06 -17.07
N VAL A 160 7.21 -3.95 -16.10
CA VAL A 160 6.35 -5.12 -16.29
C VAL A 160 4.87 -4.77 -16.22
N GLY A 161 4.49 -3.84 -15.34
CA GLY A 161 3.09 -3.44 -15.15
C GLY A 161 2.55 -2.48 -16.21
N GLY A 162 3.42 -1.76 -16.92
CA GLY A 162 3.01 -0.91 -18.02
C GLY A 162 2.80 -1.74 -19.28
N VAL A 163 1.55 -1.95 -19.71
CA VAL A 163 1.30 -2.32 -21.11
C VAL A 163 1.94 -1.21 -21.96
N ASN A 164 3.05 -1.47 -22.64
CA ASN A 164 3.90 -0.47 -23.33
C ASN A 164 4.84 0.39 -22.46
N GLY A 165 5.28 -0.10 -21.29
CA GLY A 165 6.43 0.44 -20.55
C GLY A 165 6.13 1.52 -19.49
N ARG A 166 7.21 2.07 -18.91
CA ARG A 166 7.22 3.03 -17.78
C ARG A 166 6.22 4.19 -17.89
N ASP A 167 6.12 4.84 -19.04
CA ASP A 167 5.26 6.03 -19.21
C ASP A 167 3.78 5.69 -19.06
N ASN A 168 3.35 4.54 -19.60
CA ASN A 168 1.98 4.09 -19.41
C ASN A 168 1.70 3.76 -17.94
N PHE A 169 2.68 3.19 -17.23
CA PHE A 169 2.55 2.95 -15.80
C PHE A 169 2.34 4.25 -15.00
N ILE A 170 3.12 5.30 -15.29
CA ILE A 170 2.97 6.62 -14.67
C ILE A 170 1.58 7.23 -14.99
N ASN A 171 1.07 7.03 -16.20
CA ASN A 171 -0.30 7.45 -16.54
C ASN A 171 -1.34 6.71 -15.69
N LEU A 172 -1.20 5.39 -15.48
CA LEU A 172 -2.08 4.62 -14.61
C LEU A 172 -2.03 5.12 -13.15
N MET A 173 -0.84 5.46 -12.65
CA MET A 173 -0.69 6.06 -11.30
C MET A 173 -1.50 7.35 -11.16
N ASN A 174 -1.45 8.24 -12.16
CA ASN A 174 -2.18 9.51 -12.13
C ASN A 174 -3.68 9.34 -12.37
N LEU A 175 -4.09 8.38 -13.23
CA LEU A 175 -5.50 8.02 -13.39
C LEU A 175 -6.08 7.49 -12.07
N LYS A 176 -5.33 6.63 -11.36
CA LYS A 176 -5.73 6.14 -10.03
C LYS A 176 -5.81 7.29 -9.02
N ALA A 177 -4.81 8.17 -8.98
CA ALA A 177 -4.81 9.34 -8.11
C ALA A 177 -6.07 10.19 -8.31
N SER A 178 -6.45 10.46 -9.56
CA SER A 178 -7.69 11.17 -9.90
C SER A 178 -8.94 10.39 -9.47
N ALA A 179 -9.00 9.09 -9.75
CA ALA A 179 -10.14 8.23 -9.43
C ALA A 179 -10.44 8.14 -7.93
N ILE A 180 -9.40 8.16 -7.08
CA ILE A 180 -9.54 8.12 -5.62
C ILE A 180 -9.52 9.53 -4.97
N GLY A 181 -9.50 10.59 -5.77
CA GLY A 181 -9.68 11.96 -5.31
C GLY A 181 -8.43 12.65 -4.73
N LEU A 182 -7.23 12.23 -5.11
CA LEU A 182 -5.95 12.86 -4.70
C LEU A 182 -5.68 14.15 -5.50
N ARG A 183 -6.35 15.25 -5.12
CA ARG A 183 -6.39 16.51 -5.89
C ARG A 183 -5.08 17.31 -5.90
N SER A 184 -4.20 17.04 -4.95
CA SER A 184 -2.91 17.71 -4.77
C SER A 184 -1.72 16.80 -5.09
N THR A 185 -1.94 15.77 -5.90
CA THR A 185 -0.95 14.74 -6.22
C THR A 185 -0.64 14.69 -7.72
N ASN A 186 0.63 14.53 -8.06
CA ASN A 186 1.10 14.19 -9.39
C ASN A 186 2.30 13.24 -9.27
N PHE A 187 2.26 12.14 -10.00
CA PHE A 187 3.39 11.21 -10.11
C PHE A 187 4.10 11.43 -11.44
N SER A 188 5.42 11.58 -11.43
CA SER A 188 6.27 11.62 -12.63
C SER A 188 7.28 10.47 -12.69
N THR A 189 7.28 9.62 -11.67
CA THR A 189 8.19 8.48 -11.51
C THR A 189 7.49 7.41 -10.65
N PRO A 190 7.79 6.11 -10.83
CA PRO A 190 7.35 5.04 -9.93
C PRO A 190 8.23 4.93 -8.67
N THR A 191 9.41 5.56 -8.64
CA THR A 191 10.37 5.42 -7.54
C THR A 191 10.27 6.57 -6.54
N GLY A 192 10.01 7.78 -7.03
CA GLY A 192 10.09 9.01 -6.27
C GLY A 192 11.51 9.60 -6.17
N LEU A 193 12.48 9.01 -6.88
CA LEU A 193 13.86 9.51 -6.95
C LEU A 193 13.92 10.84 -7.70
N GLU A 194 13.26 10.91 -8.85
CA GLU A 194 13.07 12.15 -9.61
C GLU A 194 11.99 12.99 -8.94
N VAL A 195 12.39 14.14 -8.41
CA VAL A 195 11.49 15.02 -7.65
C VAL A 195 10.74 16.02 -8.52
N GLU A 196 11.20 16.24 -9.76
CA GLU A 196 10.57 17.19 -10.67
C GLU A 196 9.16 16.71 -11.04
N ASN A 197 8.16 17.54 -10.75
CA ASN A 197 6.74 17.21 -10.91
C ASN A 197 6.25 15.96 -10.14
N ASN A 198 7.04 15.35 -9.27
CA ASN A 198 6.59 14.28 -8.38
C ASN A 198 6.25 14.84 -7.00
N PHE A 199 4.97 15.09 -6.73
CA PHE A 199 4.54 15.73 -5.50
C PHE A 199 3.19 15.19 -5.01
N SER A 200 2.94 15.39 -3.71
CA SER A 200 1.63 15.20 -3.10
C SER A 200 1.49 16.14 -1.90
N SER A 201 0.41 16.00 -1.13
CA SER A 201 0.17 16.70 0.12
C SER A 201 -0.01 15.69 1.26
N ALA A 202 0.22 16.07 2.51
CA ALA A 202 0.02 15.17 3.65
C ALA A 202 -1.43 14.64 3.71
N ARG A 203 -2.41 15.44 3.28
CA ARG A 203 -3.81 15.03 3.17
C ARG A 203 -4.03 13.96 2.12
N ASP A 204 -3.46 14.13 0.93
CA ASP A 204 -3.59 13.13 -0.14
C ASP A 204 -2.85 11.84 0.19
N ILE A 205 -1.66 11.92 0.79
CA ILE A 205 -0.95 10.72 1.26
C ILE A 205 -1.77 9.99 2.34
N ALA A 206 -2.40 10.71 3.27
CA ALA A 206 -3.29 10.08 4.25
C ALA A 206 -4.48 9.40 3.57
N ASN A 207 -5.10 10.04 2.59
CA ASN A 207 -6.21 9.46 1.81
C ASN A 207 -5.76 8.22 1.03
N LEU A 208 -4.54 8.23 0.46
CA LEU A 208 -3.95 7.08 -0.21
C LEU A 208 -3.75 5.90 0.75
N VAL A 209 -3.21 6.14 1.95
CA VAL A 209 -3.03 5.10 2.97
C VAL A 209 -4.38 4.58 3.47
N ILE A 210 -5.36 5.44 3.69
CA ILE A 210 -6.73 5.05 4.07
C ILE A 210 -7.38 4.18 3.00
N PHE A 211 -7.19 4.54 1.72
CA PHE A 211 -7.63 3.73 0.60
C PHE A 211 -6.96 2.35 0.63
N ILE A 212 -5.64 2.28 0.85
CA ILE A 212 -4.90 1.01 0.96
C ILE A 212 -5.49 0.15 2.08
N LEU A 213 -5.67 0.70 3.28
CA LEU A 213 -6.21 -0.04 4.42
C LEU A 213 -7.62 -0.58 4.19
N LYS A 214 -8.42 0.10 3.36
CA LYS A 214 -9.80 -0.28 3.06
C LYS A 214 -9.89 -1.35 1.96
N GLU A 215 -9.12 -1.19 0.88
CA GLU A 215 -9.22 -2.04 -0.31
C GLU A 215 -8.23 -3.21 -0.31
N TYR A 216 -7.14 -3.10 0.46
CA TYR A 216 -6.10 -4.12 0.61
C TYR A 216 -5.88 -4.46 2.10
N PRO A 217 -6.93 -4.88 2.83
CA PRO A 217 -6.84 -5.15 4.26
C PRO A 217 -5.93 -6.33 4.58
N VAL A 218 -5.32 -6.24 5.76
CA VAL A 218 -4.57 -7.29 6.45
C VAL A 218 -5.61 -8.15 7.19
N ASN A 219 -5.89 -9.36 6.72
CA ASN A 219 -6.84 -10.35 7.26
C ASN A 219 -6.17 -11.58 7.89
#